data_AF-A0A5T1RRG9-F1
#
_entry.id   AF-A0A5T1RRG9-F1
#
_cell.length_a   1.000
_cell.length_b   1.000
_cell.length_c   1.000
_cell.angle_alpha   90.00
_cell.angle_beta   90.00
_cell.angle_gamma   90.00
#
_symmetry.space_group_name_H-M   'P 1'
#
loop_
_entity.id
_entity.type
_entity.pdbx_description
1 polymer ?
#
loop_
_entity_poly.entity_id
_entity_poly.type
_entity_poly.pdbx_seq_one_letter_code
_entity_poly.pdbx_strand_id
1 'polypeptide(L)' 'MFLPGIAAMLLMPLMLYFLSPLEIKSTPNASTFAKDKLKELVKMKNSEKIMLSVFVLLLLWDLGKFLL' A
#
# COMPACT_ATOMS: atom_id res chain seq x y z
N MET A 1 14.42 -21.58 3.60
CA MET A 1 14.87 -20.26 3.06
C MET A 1 14.01 -19.07 3.53
N PHE A 2 13.13 -19.23 4.52
CA PHE A 2 12.27 -18.14 5.02
C PHE A 2 12.97 -17.19 6.01
N LEU A 3 13.95 -17.74 6.73
CA LEU A 3 14.73 -17.03 7.76
C LEU A 3 15.48 -15.78 7.23
N PRO A 4 16.20 -15.84 6.08
CA PRO A 4 16.82 -14.63 5.54
C PRO A 4 15.80 -13.59 5.05
N GLY A 5 14.62 -14.01 4.58
CA GLY A 5 13.58 -13.09 4.09
C GLY A 5 12.96 -12.24 5.21
N ILE A 6 12.61 -12.87 6.34
CA ILE A 6 12.07 -12.16 7.51
C ILE A 6 13.14 -11.23 8.10
N ALA A 7 14.39 -11.70 8.18
CA ALA A 7 15.50 -10.89 8.66
C ALA A 7 15.69 -9.64 7.79
N ALA A 8 15.67 -9.77 6.46
CA ALA A 8 15.78 -8.63 5.55
C ALA A 8 14.58 -7.67 5.65
N MET A 9 13.37 -8.18 5.86
CA MET A 9 12.15 -7.37 6.04
C MET A 9 12.20 -6.47 7.27
N LEU A 10 12.90 -6.89 8.33
CA LEU A 10 13.09 -6.11 9.55
C LEU A 10 14.35 -5.25 9.50
N LEU A 11 15.43 -5.76 8.90
CA LEU A 11 16.72 -5.07 8.86
C LEU A 11 16.71 -3.85 7.94
N MET A 12 16.06 -3.96 6.76
CA MET A 12 15.92 -2.86 5.80
C MET A 12 15.24 -1.61 6.39
N PRO A 13 14.04 -1.70 7.01
CA PRO A 13 13.39 -0.53 7.59
C PRO A 13 14.17 0.04 8.78
N LEU A 14 14.84 -0.80 9.60
CA LEU A 14 15.69 -0.31 10.69
C LEU A 14 16.89 0.49 10.18
N MET A 15 17.57 -0.01 9.14
CA MET A 15 18.69 0.68 8.50
C MET A 15 18.25 2.00 7.88
N LEU A 16 17.11 2.01 7.19
CA LEU A 16 16.51 3.22 6.61
C LEU A 16 16.12 4.26 7.67
N TYR A 17 15.58 3.81 8.81
CA TYR A 17 15.23 4.71 9.92
C TYR A 17 16.46 5.42 10.50
N PHE A 18 17.61 4.72 10.53
CA PHE A 18 18.85 5.26 11.07
C PHE A 18 19.59 6.17 10.08
N LEU A 19 19.58 5.82 8.78
CA LEU A 19 20.27 6.57 7.73
C LEU A 19 19.48 7.82 7.29
N SER A 20 18.15 7.70 7.26
CA SER A 20 17.22 8.77 6.89
C SER A 20 16.18 8.93 8.00
N PRO A 21 16.49 9.64 9.10
CA PRO A 21 15.54 9.90 10.17
C PRO A 21 14.40 10.73 9.59
N LEU A 22 13.34 10.04 9.15
CA LEU A 22 12.12 10.54 8.52
C LEU A 22 11.88 12.03 8.79
N GLU A 23 12.11 12.86 7.78
CA GLU A 23 11.97 14.33 7.86
C GLU A 23 10.53 14.76 8.22
N ILE A 24 9.56 13.82 8.07
CA ILE A 24 8.14 13.99 8.39
C ILE A 24 7.72 12.88 9.36
N LYS A 25 8.15 12.97 10.63
CA LYS A 25 7.78 11.99 11.70
C LYS A 25 6.33 12.10 12.17
N SER A 26 5.65 13.19 11.86
CA SER A 26 4.23 13.36 12.17
C SER A 26 3.68 14.43 11.24
N THR A 27 2.75 14.05 10.36
CA THR A 27 1.79 14.99 9.78
C THR A 27 0.66 15.10 10.82
N PRO A 28 0.64 16.14 11.69
CA PRO A 28 -0.28 16.22 12.84
C PRO A 28 -1.77 16.24 12.45
N ASN A 29 -2.07 16.42 11.16
CA ASN A 29 -3.42 16.36 10.60
C ASN A 29 -3.57 15.34 9.46
N ALA A 30 -2.74 14.30 9.40
CA ALA A 30 -2.81 13.27 8.35
C ALA A 30 -4.20 12.65 8.21
N SER A 31 -4.87 12.38 9.35
CA SER A 31 -6.24 11.86 9.35
C SER A 31 -7.25 12.86 8.80
N THR A 32 -7.15 14.13 9.20
CA THR A 32 -8.06 15.21 8.75
C THR A 32 -7.86 15.51 7.27
N PHE A 33 -6.60 15.62 6.82
CA PHE A 33 -6.23 15.81 5.42
C PHE A 33 -6.65 14.63 4.53
N ALA A 34 -6.45 13.38 5.00
CA ALA A 34 -6.93 12.21 4.27
C ALA A 34 -8.46 12.19 4.15
N LYS A 35 -9.20 12.58 5.20
CA LYS A 35 -10.66 12.67 5.18
C LYS A 35 -11.18 13.76 4.23
N ASP A 36 -10.52 14.92 4.20
CA ASP A 36 -10.86 15.98 3.25
C ASP A 36 -10.60 15.57 1.80
N LYS A 37 -9.44 14.97 1.52
CA LYS A 37 -9.11 14.46 0.19
C LYS A 37 -10.02 13.30 -0.22
N LEU A 38 -10.41 12.43 0.70
CA LEU A 38 -11.38 11.36 0.45
C LEU A 38 -12.79 11.92 0.16
N LYS A 39 -13.18 13.02 0.80
CA LYS A 39 -14.42 13.74 0.47
C LYS A 39 -14.37 14.42 -0.90
N GLU A 40 -13.22 14.89 -1.35
CA GLU A 40 -13.06 15.37 -2.74
C GLU A 40 -13.14 14.23 -3.76
N LEU A 41 -12.73 13.01 -3.39
CA LEU A 41 -12.74 11.81 -4.25
C LEU A 41 -14.10 11.08 -4.31
N VAL A 42 -15.18 11.69 -3.82
CA VAL A 42 -16.52 11.07 -3.64
C VAL A 42 -17.12 10.42 -4.89
N LYS A 43 -16.72 10.85 -6.10
CA LYS A 43 -17.27 10.30 -7.34
C LYS A 43 -16.20 9.52 -8.09
N MET A 44 -16.11 8.21 -7.81
CA MET A 44 -15.28 7.30 -8.60
C MET A 44 -15.59 7.51 -10.09
N LYS A 45 -14.58 7.97 -10.84
CA LYS A 45 -14.70 8.14 -12.28
C LYS A 45 -14.85 6.77 -12.94
N ASN A 46 -15.45 6.74 -14.13
CA ASN A 46 -15.60 5.50 -14.91
C ASN A 46 -14.23 4.83 -15.16
N SER A 47 -13.15 5.60 -15.28
CA SER A 47 -11.78 5.09 -15.38
C SER A 47 -11.31 4.35 -14.12
N GLU A 48 -11.72 4.79 -12.94
CA GLU A 48 -11.37 4.19 -11.65
C GLU A 48 -12.06 2.84 -11.45
N LYS A 49 -13.28 2.70 -11.96
CA LYS A 49 -14.00 1.41 -12.02
C LYS A 49 -13.31 0.41 -12.93
N ILE A 50 -12.75 0.86 -14.07
CA ILE A 50 -11.99 0.00 -14.97
C ILE A 50 -10.71 -0.47 -14.30
N MET A 51 -9.98 0.44 -13.62
CA MET A 51 -8.79 0.06 -12.84
C MET A 51 -9.12 -0.97 -11.75
N LEU A 52 -10.21 -0.78 -11.02
CA LEU A 52 -10.68 -1.73 -10.00
C LEU A 52 -11.00 -3.10 -10.61
N SER A 53 -11.67 -3.13 -11.77
CA SER A 53 -11.97 -4.37 -12.50
C SER A 53 -10.70 -5.13 -12.90
N VAL A 54 -9.68 -4.42 -13.39
CA VAL A 54 -8.38 -5.02 -13.73
C VAL A 54 -7.71 -5.62 -12.50
N PHE A 55 -7.73 -4.93 -11.36
CA PHE A 55 -7.22 -5.46 -10.09
C PHE A 55 -7.93 -6.75 -9.68
N VAL A 56 -9.26 -6.82 -9.81
CA VAL A 56 -10.04 -8.02 -9.50
C VAL A 56 -9.69 -9.17 -10.45
N LEU A 57 -9.50 -8.89 -11.74
CA LEU A 57 -9.06 -9.89 -12.72
C LEU A 57 -7.67 -10.46 -12.38
N LEU A 58 -6.73 -9.62 -11.94
CA LEU A 58 -5.39 -10.06 -11.51
C LEU A 58 -5.48 -10.96 -10.28
N LEU A 59 -6.27 -10.58 -9.28
CA LEU A 59 -6.48 -11.41 -8.09
C LEU A 59 -7.12 -12.76 -8.42
N LEU A 60 -8.09 -12.78 -9.35
CA LEU A 60 -8.73 -14.02 -9.79
C LEU A 60 -7.76 -14.96 -10.51
N TRP A 61 -6.81 -14.40 -11.27
CA TRP A 61 -5.75 -15.17 -11.92
C TRP A 61 -4.85 -15.88 -10.91
N ASP A 62 -4.38 -15.16 -9.89
CA ASP A 62 -3.53 -15.74 -8.85
C ASP A 62 -4.31 -16.69 -7.93
N LEU A 63 -5.61 -16.48 -7.72
CA LEU A 63 -6.47 -17.38 -6.95
C LEU A 63 -6.63 -18.74 -7.64
N GLY A 64 -6.68 -18.79 -8.97
CA GLY A 64 -6.71 -20.03 -9.74
C GLY A 64 -5.44 -20.88 -9.56
N LYS A 65 -4.29 -20.24 -9.38
CA LYS A 65 -3.01 -20.90 -9.07
C LYS A 65 -2.87 -21.35 -7.61
N PHE A 66 -3.67 -20.80 -6.70
CA PHE A 66 -3.65 -21.19 -5.29
C PHE A 66 -4.46 -22.48 -5.03
N LEU A 67 -5.41 -22.81 -5.91
CA LEU A 67 -6.28 -23.98 -5.78
C LEU A 67 -5.70 -25.27 -6.42
N LEU A 68 -4.63 -25.18 -7.22
CA LEU A 68 -4.03 -26.27 -8.00
C LEU A 68 -2.56 -26.47 -7.61
#